data_AF-A0A7R9NY65-F1
#
_entry.id   AF-A0A7R9NY65-F1
#
_cell.length_a   1.000
_cell.length_b   1.000
_cell.length_c   1.000
_cell.angle_alpha   90.00
_cell.angle_beta   90.00
_cell.angle_gamma   90.00
#
_symmetry.space_group_name_H-M   'P 1'
#
loop_
_entity.id
_entity.type
_entity.pdbx_description
1 polymer ?
#
loop_
_entity_poly.entity_id
_entity_poly.type
_entity_poly.pdbx_seq_one_letter_code
_entity_poly.pdbx_strand_id
1 'polypeptide(L)'
;MGFAKVFKKEDMQGTQYMVAKSVLDWCKKYQATLDGSDSCFNASGHGHVEYWTCEGNQLLCWKQGGYSTVIDLLTRKLPDPQRELPVTSKVLLNKEVSSISWDHLTNKNPGRVVTECTDGSLYVSEHVIITTSLGVLKERVHSMFHPALPHLKITAIKGLGIGVVDKIFLKFPHRWWPKEGLSLNFLWTEKDTHSFNSGSASKQKQEDKAVNGRWEVAREVMIFGSGME
;
A
#
# COMPACT_ATOMS: atom_id res chain seq x y z
N MET A 1 18.18 -0.73 -15.59
CA MET A 1 19.05 -1.92 -15.78
C MET A 1 20.50 -1.54 -15.52
N GLY A 2 21.07 -1.96 -14.39
CA GLY A 2 22.46 -1.61 -14.04
C GLY A 2 23.11 -2.41 -12.91
N PHE A 3 22.44 -3.44 -12.34
CA PHE A 3 22.98 -4.22 -11.23
C PHE A 3 23.51 -5.61 -11.60
N ALA A 4 23.37 -6.05 -12.86
CA ALA A 4 23.75 -7.40 -13.28
C ALA A 4 25.27 -7.65 -13.38
N LYS A 5 26.10 -6.62 -13.16
CA LYS A 5 27.58 -6.73 -13.23
C LYS A 5 28.29 -6.66 -11.89
N VAL A 6 27.58 -6.55 -10.77
CA VAL A 6 28.23 -5.98 -9.58
C VAL A 6 29.18 -6.96 -8.89
N PHE A 7 29.04 -8.29 -9.02
CA PHE A 7 29.96 -9.20 -8.31
C PHE A 7 30.11 -10.57 -8.99
N LYS A 8 31.31 -10.95 -9.42
CA LYS A 8 31.60 -12.36 -9.76
C LYS A 8 31.93 -13.11 -8.48
N LYS A 9 31.58 -14.41 -8.45
CA LYS A 9 31.92 -15.32 -7.33
C LYS A 9 33.43 -15.43 -7.11
N GLU A 10 34.21 -15.18 -8.17
CA GLU A 10 35.67 -15.13 -8.16
C GLU A 10 36.21 -13.89 -7.43
N ASP A 11 35.46 -12.78 -7.45
CA ASP A 11 35.89 -11.48 -6.91
C ASP A 11 35.68 -11.37 -5.39
N MET A 12 34.96 -12.31 -4.77
CA MET A 12 34.64 -12.29 -3.34
C MET A 12 34.62 -13.70 -2.73
N GLN A 13 35.55 -13.98 -1.82
CA GLN A 13 35.66 -15.26 -1.12
C GLN A 13 35.18 -15.17 0.34
N GLY A 14 34.72 -16.29 0.89
CA GLY A 14 34.38 -16.42 2.32
C GLY A 14 33.25 -15.49 2.78
N THR A 15 33.44 -14.83 3.91
CA THR A 15 32.44 -13.94 4.56
C THR A 15 31.99 -12.78 3.67
N GLN A 16 32.85 -12.30 2.76
CA GLN A 16 32.54 -11.19 1.86
C GLN A 16 31.44 -11.54 0.86
N TYR A 17 31.42 -12.77 0.36
CA TYR A 17 30.37 -13.25 -0.55
C TYR A 17 29.00 -13.30 0.13
N MET A 18 28.94 -13.78 1.37
CA MET A 18 27.69 -13.86 2.13
C MET A 18 27.10 -12.48 2.42
N VAL A 19 27.95 -11.55 2.85
CA VAL A 19 27.54 -10.16 3.09
C VAL A 19 27.05 -9.52 1.78
N ALA A 20 27.79 -9.67 0.68
CA ALA A 20 27.38 -9.11 -0.60
C ALA A 20 26.04 -9.68 -1.09
N LYS A 21 25.79 -10.98 -0.89
CA LYS A 21 24.51 -11.61 -1.21
C LYS A 21 23.37 -11.03 -0.36
N SER A 22 23.57 -10.86 0.94
CA SER A 22 22.58 -10.23 1.83
C SER A 22 22.31 -8.76 1.49
N VAL A 23 23.33 -8.00 1.07
CA VAL A 23 23.17 -6.63 0.58
C VAL A 23 22.35 -6.61 -0.71
N LEU A 24 22.64 -7.50 -1.66
CA LEU A 24 21.87 -7.59 -2.90
C LEU A 24 20.40 -7.95 -2.64
N ASP A 25 20.15 -8.87 -1.71
CA ASP A 25 18.80 -9.23 -1.29
C ASP A 25 18.06 -8.05 -0.65
N TRP A 26 18.74 -7.32 0.23
CA TRP A 26 18.21 -6.08 0.80
C TRP A 26 17.87 -5.05 -0.30
N CYS A 27 18.76 -4.80 -1.27
CA CYS A 27 18.48 -3.86 -2.37
C CYS A 27 17.21 -4.24 -3.15
N LYS A 28 16.99 -5.55 -3.38
CA LYS A 28 15.79 -6.03 -4.08
C LYS A 28 14.53 -5.77 -3.26
N LYS A 29 14.57 -6.02 -1.95
CA LYS A 29 13.44 -5.78 -1.03
C LYS A 29 13.14 -4.28 -0.91
N TYR A 30 14.18 -3.48 -0.73
CA TYR A 30 14.07 -2.03 -0.68
C TYR A 30 13.39 -1.46 -1.94
N GLN A 31 13.82 -1.92 -3.12
CA GLN A 31 13.19 -1.52 -4.38
C GLN A 31 11.73 -1.97 -4.46
N ALA A 32 11.44 -3.22 -4.06
CA ALA A 32 10.08 -3.76 -4.06
C ALA A 32 9.15 -2.93 -3.15
N THR A 33 9.64 -2.45 -2.00
CA THR A 33 8.95 -1.54 -1.09
C THR A 33 8.66 -0.17 -1.73
N LEU A 34 9.59 0.39 -2.51
CA LEU A 34 9.36 1.63 -3.24
C LEU A 34 8.31 1.47 -4.35
N ASP A 35 8.39 0.36 -5.09
CA ASP A 35 7.48 0.06 -6.20
C ASP A 35 6.10 -0.45 -5.74
N GLY A 36 5.92 -0.70 -4.44
CA GLY A 36 4.70 -1.30 -3.91
C GLY A 36 4.42 -2.68 -4.51
N SER A 37 5.47 -3.49 -4.66
CA SER A 37 5.43 -4.81 -5.29
C SER A 37 6.00 -5.87 -4.36
N ASP A 38 5.52 -7.12 -4.48
CA ASP A 38 6.02 -8.21 -3.63
C ASP A 38 7.40 -8.74 -4.09
N SER A 39 7.81 -8.36 -5.30
CA SER A 39 9.03 -8.81 -5.96
C SER A 39 9.39 -7.87 -7.11
N CYS A 40 10.69 -7.65 -7.30
CA CYS A 40 11.19 -6.88 -8.45
C CYS A 40 10.82 -7.49 -9.81
N PHE A 41 10.41 -8.76 -9.86
CA PHE A 41 9.92 -9.41 -11.08
C PHE A 41 8.47 -9.03 -11.42
N ASN A 42 7.73 -8.44 -10.48
CA ASN A 42 6.35 -7.97 -10.69
C ASN A 42 6.30 -6.49 -11.08
N ALA A 43 7.42 -5.77 -10.97
CA ALA A 43 7.53 -4.36 -11.31
C ALA A 43 7.74 -4.15 -12.82
N SER A 44 7.11 -3.11 -13.38
CA SER A 44 7.31 -2.74 -14.79
C SER A 44 8.65 -2.03 -14.97
N GLY A 45 9.59 -2.68 -15.65
CA GLY A 45 10.88 -2.07 -15.99
C GLY A 45 10.73 -0.81 -16.86
N HIS A 46 9.72 -0.76 -17.74
CA HIS A 46 9.42 0.43 -18.54
C HIS A 46 8.81 1.54 -17.68
N GLY A 47 7.85 1.21 -16.82
CA GLY A 47 7.20 2.18 -15.94
C GLY A 47 8.19 2.86 -14.98
N HIS A 48 9.22 2.13 -14.53
CA HIS A 48 10.30 2.71 -13.73
C HIS A 48 11.14 3.75 -14.51
N VAL A 49 11.30 3.60 -15.83
CA VAL A 49 12.06 4.56 -16.65
C VAL A 49 11.23 5.79 -16.99
N GLU A 50 9.92 5.64 -17.15
CA GLU A 50 9.00 6.74 -17.45
C GLU A 50 8.64 7.58 -16.22
N TYR A 51 8.88 7.08 -15.01
CA TYR A 51 8.53 7.79 -13.78
C TYR A 51 9.27 9.13 -13.69
N TRP A 52 8.48 10.21 -13.70
CA TRP A 52 8.97 11.56 -13.48
C TRP A 52 9.10 11.82 -11.98
N THR A 53 10.34 11.96 -11.49
CA THR A 53 10.56 12.37 -10.10
C THR A 53 10.32 13.86 -9.97
N CYS A 54 9.40 14.26 -9.08
CA CYS A 54 9.16 15.66 -8.77
C CYS A 54 10.41 16.33 -8.21
N GLU A 55 10.58 17.63 -8.49
CA GLU A 55 11.64 18.43 -7.88
C GLU A 55 11.46 18.56 -6.35
N GLY A 56 12.52 18.95 -5.66
CA GLY A 56 12.52 19.17 -4.22
C GLY A 56 12.78 17.92 -3.37
N ASN A 57 12.64 18.07 -2.04
CA ASN A 57 12.94 17.01 -1.08
C ASN A 57 11.77 16.02 -0.94
N GLN A 58 11.94 14.81 -1.48
CA GLN A 58 10.93 13.74 -1.43
C GLN A 58 10.74 13.12 -0.04
N LEU A 59 11.63 13.41 0.91
CA LEU A 59 11.58 12.95 2.29
C LEU A 59 11.06 14.02 3.26
N LEU A 60 10.48 15.11 2.73
CA LEU A 60 9.89 16.15 3.56
C LEU A 60 8.72 15.58 4.38
N CYS A 61 8.91 15.47 5.68
CA CYS A 61 7.87 15.07 6.61
C CYS A 61 7.26 16.29 7.30
N TRP A 62 5.94 16.28 7.44
CA TRP A 62 5.21 17.29 8.22
C TRP A 62 5.56 17.09 9.69
N LYS A 63 6.20 18.09 10.32
CA LYS A 63 6.66 17.99 11.72
C LYS A 63 5.52 17.68 12.69
N GLN A 64 4.32 18.18 12.41
CA GLN A 64 3.12 17.99 13.22
C GLN A 64 1.90 17.69 12.32
N GLY A 65 0.91 16.99 12.87
CA GLY A 65 -0.38 16.70 12.21
C GLY A 65 -0.36 15.60 11.15
N GLY A 66 0.82 15.22 10.63
CA GLY A 66 0.95 14.16 9.62
C GLY A 66 0.22 14.47 8.30
N TYR A 67 0.05 13.45 7.45
CA TYR A 67 -0.58 13.63 6.13
C TYR A 67 -2.06 14.01 6.19
N SER A 68 -2.77 13.76 7.30
CA SER A 68 -4.16 14.24 7.49
C SER A 68 -4.27 15.76 7.41
N THR A 69 -3.19 16.49 7.73
CA THR A 69 -3.12 17.95 7.59
C THR A 69 -3.39 18.42 6.16
N VAL A 70 -3.01 17.62 5.15
CA VAL A 70 -3.30 17.94 3.74
C VAL A 70 -4.81 17.97 3.51
N ILE A 71 -5.55 17.02 4.10
CA ILE A 71 -7.02 17.00 4.02
C ILE A 71 -7.61 18.21 4.76
N ASP A 72 -7.13 18.52 5.96
CA ASP A 72 -7.57 19.69 6.72
C ASP A 72 -7.34 21.01 5.95
N LEU A 73 -6.26 21.11 5.17
CA LEU A 73 -5.99 22.26 4.29
C LEU A 73 -6.93 22.28 3.08
N LEU A 74 -7.12 21.14 2.41
CA LEU A 74 -8.02 21.03 1.24
C LEU A 74 -9.48 21.31 1.61
N THR A 75 -9.90 20.92 2.81
CA THR A 75 -11.24 21.23 3.34
C THR A 75 -11.33 22.62 3.95
N ARG A 76 -10.26 23.44 3.90
CA ARG A 76 -10.18 24.80 4.48
C ARG A 76 -10.45 24.87 5.99
N LYS A 77 -10.28 23.75 6.70
CA LYS A 77 -10.37 23.70 8.15
C LYS A 77 -9.18 24.40 8.82
N LEU A 78 -8.03 24.45 8.14
CA LEU A 78 -6.90 25.27 8.54
C LEU A 78 -6.75 26.47 7.59
N PRO A 79 -6.41 27.66 8.12
CA PRO A 79 -6.12 27.95 9.53
C PRO A 79 -7.35 28.23 10.40
N ASP A 80 -8.52 28.43 9.79
CA ASP A 80 -9.76 28.83 10.47
C ASP A 80 -10.83 27.73 10.33
N PRO A 81 -11.09 26.95 11.40
CA PRO A 81 -12.08 25.86 11.36
C PRO A 81 -13.50 26.32 11.01
N GLN A 82 -13.84 27.61 11.19
CA GLN A 82 -15.16 28.13 10.83
C GLN A 82 -15.38 28.21 9.31
N ARG A 83 -14.30 28.14 8.52
CA ARG A 83 -14.32 28.16 7.05
C ARG A 83 -14.28 26.77 6.43
N GLU A 84 -14.36 25.72 7.24
CA GLU A 84 -14.35 24.34 6.78
C GLU A 84 -15.48 24.11 5.76
N LEU A 85 -15.12 23.60 4.59
CA LEU A 85 -16.07 23.15 3.59
C LEU A 85 -16.86 21.97 4.12
N PRO A 86 -18.18 21.86 3.86
CA PRO A 86 -19.04 20.84 4.46
C PRO A 86 -18.84 19.43 3.86
N VAL A 87 -17.62 19.07 3.46
CA VAL A 87 -17.25 17.76 2.89
C VAL A 87 -17.53 16.65 3.89
N THR A 88 -17.09 16.81 5.14
CA THR A 88 -17.27 15.80 6.20
C THR A 88 -18.73 15.44 6.42
N SER A 89 -19.65 16.40 6.32
CA SER A 89 -21.10 16.17 6.45
C SER A 89 -21.71 15.37 5.29
N LYS A 90 -21.00 15.26 4.16
CA LYS A 90 -21.41 14.52 2.96
C LYS A 90 -20.72 13.16 2.85
N VAL A 91 -19.78 12.86 3.74
CA VAL A 91 -19.09 11.56 3.80
C VAL A 91 -19.87 10.62 4.71
N LEU A 92 -20.40 9.55 4.12
CA LEU A 92 -21.11 8.51 4.85
C LEU A 92 -20.14 7.35 5.16
N LEU A 93 -19.69 7.28 6.41
CA LEU A 93 -18.86 6.17 6.89
C LEU A 93 -19.70 4.92 7.16
N ASN A 94 -19.04 3.76 7.22
CA ASN A 94 -19.67 2.44 7.41
C ASN A 94 -20.73 2.10 6.33
N LYS A 95 -20.58 2.70 5.14
CA LYS A 95 -21.41 2.44 3.96
C LYS A 95 -20.56 1.72 2.91
N GLU A 96 -20.37 0.42 3.11
CA GLU A 96 -19.67 -0.42 2.13
C GLU A 96 -20.56 -0.64 0.92
N VAL A 97 -20.14 -0.15 -0.25
CA VAL A 97 -20.84 -0.37 -1.52
C VAL A 97 -20.65 -1.84 -1.96
N SER A 98 -21.76 -2.55 -2.14
CA SER A 98 -21.79 -3.94 -2.60
C SER A 98 -22.04 -4.05 -4.10
N SER A 99 -22.90 -3.19 -4.66
CA SER A 99 -23.27 -3.23 -6.08
C SER A 99 -23.53 -1.84 -6.64
N ILE A 100 -23.25 -1.67 -7.94
CA ILE A 100 -23.51 -0.46 -8.71
C ILE A 100 -24.24 -0.91 -9.97
N SER A 101 -25.46 -0.39 -10.16
CA SER A 101 -26.28 -0.70 -11.32
C SER A 101 -26.67 0.55 -12.11
N TRP A 102 -26.58 0.50 -13.43
CA TRP A 102 -27.00 1.61 -14.30
C TRP A 102 -27.83 1.07 -15.46
N ASP A 103 -29.11 1.41 -15.38
CA ASP A 103 -30.19 1.00 -16.27
C ASP A 103 -30.32 1.82 -17.58
N HIS A 104 -29.68 1.47 -18.70
CA HIS A 104 -29.99 2.12 -19.99
C HIS A 104 -31.10 1.41 -20.80
N LEU A 105 -31.50 0.19 -20.43
CA LEU A 105 -32.30 -0.73 -21.25
C LEU A 105 -33.68 -1.07 -20.64
N THR A 106 -33.86 -1.16 -19.31
CA THR A 106 -35.11 -1.68 -18.70
C THR A 106 -36.15 -0.64 -18.31
N ASN A 107 -35.95 0.65 -18.63
CA ASN A 107 -36.88 1.77 -18.35
C ASN A 107 -37.33 1.92 -16.88
N LYS A 108 -36.78 1.15 -15.93
CA LYS A 108 -37.13 1.24 -14.51
C LYS A 108 -36.63 2.54 -13.88
N ASN A 109 -35.46 3.02 -14.31
CA ASN A 109 -34.86 4.28 -13.87
C ASN A 109 -33.99 4.87 -15.01
N PRO A 110 -34.59 5.46 -16.06
CA PRO A 110 -33.86 5.90 -17.24
C PRO A 110 -32.80 6.95 -16.89
N GLY A 111 -31.53 6.65 -17.22
CA GLY A 111 -30.42 7.57 -17.02
C GLY A 111 -29.98 7.77 -15.56
N ARG A 112 -30.31 6.84 -14.67
CA ARG A 112 -29.87 6.85 -13.26
C ARG A 112 -28.96 5.67 -12.94
N VAL A 113 -28.05 5.90 -12.00
CA VAL A 113 -27.20 4.89 -11.38
C VAL A 113 -27.73 4.64 -9.97
N VAL A 114 -27.86 3.37 -9.61
CA VAL A 114 -28.24 2.92 -8.26
C VAL A 114 -27.04 2.25 -7.62
N THR A 115 -26.62 2.78 -6.48
CA THR A 115 -25.56 2.23 -5.64
C THR A 115 -26.19 1.56 -4.43
N GLU A 116 -25.90 0.29 -4.22
CA GLU A 116 -26.36 -0.50 -3.09
C GLU A 116 -25.22 -0.72 -2.11
N CYS A 117 -25.52 -0.61 -0.82
CA CYS A 117 -24.61 -0.92 0.26
C CYS A 117 -24.93 -2.27 0.91
N THR A 118 -23.95 -2.85 1.60
CA THR A 118 -24.10 -4.13 2.31
C THR A 118 -25.16 -4.10 3.41
N ASP A 119 -25.49 -2.93 3.93
CA ASP A 119 -26.55 -2.71 4.91
C ASP A 119 -27.94 -2.54 4.29
N GLY A 120 -28.07 -2.73 2.97
CA GLY A 120 -29.31 -2.58 2.21
C GLY A 120 -29.68 -1.13 1.87
N SER A 121 -28.86 -0.14 2.22
CA SER A 121 -29.11 1.24 1.80
C SER A 121 -28.87 1.43 0.30
N LEU A 122 -29.74 2.23 -0.33
CA LEU A 122 -29.73 2.51 -1.75
C LEU A 122 -29.54 4.01 -2.00
N TYR A 123 -28.67 4.35 -2.93
CA TYR A 123 -28.41 5.72 -3.36
C TYR A 123 -28.61 5.83 -4.87
N VAL A 124 -29.45 6.79 -5.29
CA VAL A 124 -29.73 7.05 -6.70
C VAL A 124 -29.01 8.33 -7.13
N SER A 125 -28.25 8.26 -8.21
CA SER A 125 -27.51 9.40 -8.76
C SER A 125 -27.56 9.43 -10.29
N GLU A 126 -27.12 10.53 -10.88
CA GLU A 126 -26.92 10.66 -12.34
C GLU A 126 -25.59 10.08 -12.78
N HIS A 127 -24.57 10.22 -11.92
CA HIS A 127 -23.23 9.78 -12.18
C HIS A 127 -22.62 9.18 -10.91
N VAL A 128 -21.66 8.27 -11.09
CA VAL A 128 -20.84 7.70 -10.02
C VAL A 128 -19.38 7.81 -10.40
N ILE A 129 -18.58 8.35 -9.48
CA ILE A 129 -17.11 8.35 -9.57
C ILE A 129 -16.60 7.26 -8.65
N ILE A 130 -15.75 6.39 -9.17
CA ILE A 130 -15.23 5.24 -8.44
C ILE A 130 -13.77 5.48 -8.11
N THR A 131 -13.49 5.50 -6.81
CA THR A 131 -12.14 5.66 -6.27
C THR A 131 -11.77 4.47 -5.38
N THR A 132 -12.37 3.30 -5.63
CA THR A 132 -12.00 2.07 -4.92
C THR A 132 -10.59 1.63 -5.29
N SER A 133 -9.91 0.96 -4.37
CA SER A 133 -8.56 0.48 -4.63
C SER A 133 -8.56 -0.59 -5.73
N LEU A 134 -7.45 -0.70 -6.45
CA LEU A 134 -7.27 -1.73 -7.48
C LEU A 134 -7.44 -3.15 -6.91
N GLY A 135 -7.04 -3.39 -5.65
CA GLY A 135 -7.25 -4.68 -4.96
C GLY A 135 -8.73 -5.04 -4.84
N VAL A 136 -9.58 -4.11 -4.41
CA VAL A 136 -11.04 -4.30 -4.34
C VAL A 136 -11.62 -4.57 -5.73
N LEU A 137 -11.18 -3.83 -6.74
CA LEU A 137 -11.61 -4.06 -8.12
C LEU A 137 -11.20 -5.46 -8.61
N LYS A 138 -9.97 -5.91 -8.37
CA LYS A 138 -9.53 -7.25 -8.76
C LYS A 138 -10.38 -8.35 -8.12
N GLU A 139 -10.78 -8.18 -6.85
CA GLU A 139 -11.61 -9.13 -6.12
C GLU A 139 -13.06 -9.13 -6.60
N ARG A 140 -13.65 -7.93 -6.79
CA ARG A 140 -15.12 -7.77 -6.89
C ARG A 140 -15.63 -7.29 -8.24
N VAL A 141 -14.78 -7.01 -9.23
CA VAL A 141 -15.21 -6.44 -10.53
C VAL A 141 -16.29 -7.27 -11.23
N HIS A 142 -16.33 -8.58 -11.02
CA HIS A 142 -17.30 -9.47 -11.68
C HIS A 142 -18.71 -9.41 -11.07
N SER A 143 -18.85 -8.99 -9.81
CA SER A 143 -20.14 -8.92 -9.09
C SER A 143 -20.55 -7.51 -8.70
N MET A 144 -19.62 -6.55 -8.70
CA MET A 144 -19.89 -5.18 -8.26
C MET A 144 -20.66 -4.35 -9.30
N PHE A 145 -20.62 -4.71 -10.58
CA PHE A 145 -21.06 -3.87 -11.70
C PHE A 145 -22.19 -4.51 -12.50
N HIS A 146 -23.29 -3.78 -12.68
CA HIS A 146 -24.48 -4.23 -13.41
C HIS A 146 -25.00 -3.16 -14.39
N PRO A 147 -24.79 -3.28 -15.71
CA PRO A 147 -24.14 -4.39 -16.40
C PRO A 147 -22.64 -4.50 -16.11
N ALA A 148 -22.07 -5.65 -16.44
CA ALA A 148 -20.63 -5.89 -16.30
C ALA A 148 -19.82 -4.84 -17.09
N LEU A 149 -18.65 -4.48 -16.56
CA LEU A 149 -17.75 -3.56 -17.26
C LEU A 149 -17.29 -4.15 -18.60
N PRO A 150 -17.01 -3.31 -19.61
CA PRO A 150 -16.43 -3.76 -20.88
C PRO A 150 -15.17 -4.60 -20.68
N HIS A 151 -15.00 -5.62 -21.51
CA HIS A 151 -13.87 -6.57 -21.43
C HIS A 151 -12.52 -5.87 -21.31
N LEU A 152 -12.29 -4.81 -22.08
CA LEU A 152 -11.05 -4.03 -22.04
C LEU A 152 -10.72 -3.50 -20.63
N LYS A 153 -11.73 -3.00 -19.88
CA LYS A 153 -11.53 -2.51 -18.51
C LYS A 153 -11.21 -3.66 -17.55
N ILE A 154 -11.89 -4.80 -17.70
CA ILE A 154 -11.64 -5.99 -16.89
C ILE A 154 -10.21 -6.51 -17.12
N THR A 155 -9.78 -6.59 -18.38
CA THR A 155 -8.41 -6.98 -18.73
C THR A 155 -7.38 -6.03 -18.14
N ALA A 156 -7.61 -4.72 -18.21
CA ALA A 156 -6.73 -3.73 -17.59
C ALA A 156 -6.64 -3.90 -16.06
N ILE A 157 -7.78 -4.06 -15.37
CA ILE A 157 -7.82 -4.32 -13.92
C ILE A 157 -7.03 -5.58 -13.57
N LYS A 158 -7.14 -6.65 -14.37
CA LYS A 158 -6.39 -7.90 -14.16
C LYS A 158 -4.89 -7.73 -14.42
N GLY A 159 -4.52 -6.99 -15.47
CA GLY A 159 -3.12 -6.81 -15.89
C GLY A 159 -2.29 -5.87 -15.00
N LEU A 160 -2.91 -4.87 -14.36
CA LEU A 160 -2.19 -3.96 -13.46
C LEU A 160 -1.71 -4.68 -12.19
N GLY A 161 -0.47 -4.44 -11.77
CA GLY A 161 0.08 -4.98 -10.52
C GLY A 161 -0.37 -4.18 -9.30
N ILE A 162 -0.56 -4.87 -8.18
CA ILE A 162 -0.69 -4.26 -6.84
C ILE A 162 -0.06 -5.22 -5.83
N GLY A 163 0.93 -4.74 -5.08
CA GLY A 163 1.53 -5.45 -3.96
C GLY A 163 1.14 -4.85 -2.63
N VAL A 164 1.77 -5.32 -1.56
CA VAL A 164 1.51 -4.87 -0.18
C VAL A 164 2.77 -4.27 0.42
N VAL A 165 2.61 -3.13 1.10
CA VAL A 165 3.67 -2.49 1.89
C VAL A 165 3.09 -2.08 3.23
N ASP A 166 3.71 -2.56 4.31
CA ASP A 166 3.29 -2.30 5.67
C ASP A 166 4.30 -1.44 6.44
N LYS A 167 3.86 -0.86 7.55
CA LYS A 167 4.67 -0.04 8.44
C LYS A 167 4.48 -0.47 9.88
N ILE A 168 5.60 -0.60 10.60
CA ILE A 168 5.60 -0.84 12.04
C ILE A 168 6.08 0.44 12.74
N PHE A 169 5.22 0.99 13.59
CA PHE A 169 5.55 2.15 14.41
C PHE A 169 6.09 1.71 15.76
N LEU A 170 7.32 2.12 16.10
CA LEU A 170 7.96 1.85 17.38
C LEU A 170 8.03 3.13 18.20
N LYS A 171 7.33 3.14 19.35
CA LYS A 171 7.35 4.27 20.29
C LYS A 171 8.30 3.94 21.44
N PHE A 172 9.26 4.83 21.69
CA PHE A 172 10.21 4.73 22.78
C PHE A 172 9.94 5.81 23.84
N PRO A 173 10.21 5.57 25.13
CA PRO A 173 10.00 6.55 26.19
C PRO A 173 10.98 7.73 26.11
N HIS A 174 12.17 7.51 25.54
CA HIS A 174 13.16 8.55 25.27
C HIS A 174 13.88 8.24 23.95
N ARG A 175 14.41 9.28 23.31
CA ARG A 175 15.22 9.15 22.10
C ARG A 175 16.59 8.58 22.47
N TRP A 176 16.95 7.43 21.91
CA TRP A 176 18.27 6.82 22.07
C TRP A 176 19.15 6.94 20.81
N TRP A 177 18.62 7.55 19.74
CA TRP A 177 19.30 7.76 18.46
C TRP A 177 19.65 9.24 18.21
N PRO A 178 20.52 9.54 17.23
CA PRO A 178 20.94 10.91 16.92
C PRO A 178 19.78 11.83 16.53
N LYS A 179 19.96 13.15 16.69
CA LYS A 179 18.92 14.14 16.36
C LYS A 179 18.64 14.22 14.87
N GLU A 180 19.63 13.89 14.07
CA GLU A 180 19.62 13.87 12.60
C GLU A 180 18.74 12.73 12.06
N GLY A 181 18.37 11.78 12.91
CA GLY A 181 17.51 10.64 12.58
C GLY A 181 18.25 9.31 12.69
N LEU A 182 17.50 8.25 12.41
CA LEU A 182 17.99 6.88 12.40
C LEU A 182 17.40 6.16 11.19
N SER A 183 18.26 5.50 10.42
CA SER A 183 17.88 4.51 9.42
C SER A 183 18.55 3.20 9.79
N LEU A 184 17.74 2.19 10.13
CA LEU A 184 18.22 0.83 10.36
C LEU A 184 17.69 -0.09 9.27
N ASN A 185 18.60 -0.87 8.70
CA ASN A 185 18.30 -1.88 7.69
C ASN A 185 18.82 -3.23 8.19
N PHE A 186 17.99 -4.26 8.05
CA PHE A 186 18.36 -5.62 8.45
C PHE A 186 18.92 -6.38 7.25
N LEU A 187 20.17 -6.80 7.34
CA LEU A 187 20.80 -7.69 6.37
C LEU A 187 20.58 -9.13 6.78
N TRP A 188 19.52 -9.74 6.26
CA TRP A 188 19.19 -11.13 6.54
C TRP A 188 20.08 -12.08 5.74
N THR A 189 20.67 -13.08 6.41
CA THR A 189 21.29 -14.20 5.71
C THR A 189 20.23 -15.28 5.41
N GLU A 190 20.57 -16.22 4.52
CA GLU A 190 19.70 -17.39 4.26
C GLU A 190 19.45 -18.19 5.55
N LYS A 191 20.47 -18.33 6.41
CA LYS A 191 20.34 -19.03 7.70
C LYS A 191 19.36 -18.32 8.62
N ASP A 192 19.43 -16.99 8.71
CA ASP A 192 18.52 -16.19 9.56
C ASP A 192 17.07 -16.28 9.05
N THR A 193 16.90 -16.26 7.72
CA THR A 193 15.58 -16.40 7.09
C THR A 193 14.98 -17.79 7.39
N HIS A 194 15.79 -18.85 7.27
CA HIS A 194 15.34 -20.21 7.58
C HIS A 194 15.04 -20.40 9.07
N SER A 195 15.87 -19.86 9.98
CA SER A 195 15.64 -19.97 11.42
C SER A 195 14.39 -19.21 11.85
N PHE A 196 14.15 -18.01 11.29
CA PHE A 196 12.94 -17.24 11.53
C PHE A 196 11.69 -18.00 11.07
N ASN A 197 11.68 -18.50 9.84
CA ASN A 197 10.53 -19.18 9.25
C ASN A 197 10.22 -20.54 9.92
N SER A 198 11.26 -21.28 10.32
CA SER A 198 11.10 -22.55 11.06
C SER A 198 10.63 -22.32 12.50
N GLY A 199 11.07 -21.23 13.14
CA GLY A 199 10.56 -20.80 14.44
C GLY A 199 9.09 -20.36 14.40
N SER A 200 8.66 -19.65 13.37
CA SER A 200 7.25 -19.24 13.19
C SER A 200 6.32 -20.42 12.92
N ALA A 201 6.77 -21.44 12.18
CA ALA A 201 5.98 -22.66 11.95
C ALA A 201 5.70 -23.45 13.25
N SER A 202 6.60 -23.37 14.24
CA SER A 202 6.41 -24.01 15.54
C SER A 202 5.40 -23.27 16.44
N LYS A 203 5.24 -21.95 16.26
CA LYS A 203 4.28 -21.11 17.00
C LYS A 203 2.89 -21.06 16.37
N GLN A 204 2.79 -21.22 15.04
CA GLN A 204 1.52 -21.24 14.33
C GLN A 204 0.58 -22.37 14.78
N LYS A 205 1.10 -23.49 15.29
CA LYS A 205 0.28 -24.56 15.88
C LYS A 205 -0.39 -24.21 17.22
N GLN A 206 -0.05 -23.08 17.85
CA GLN A 206 -0.57 -22.71 19.17
C GLN A 206 -1.59 -21.56 19.14
N GLU A 207 -1.73 -20.83 18.02
CA GLU A 207 -2.58 -19.62 17.90
C GLU A 207 -3.81 -19.77 16.98
N ASP A 208 -4.12 -20.98 16.49
CA ASP A 208 -5.35 -21.27 15.70
C ASP A 208 -6.69 -21.14 16.48
N LYS A 209 -6.72 -20.39 17.59
CA LYS A 209 -7.94 -20.06 18.36
C LYS A 209 -8.20 -18.55 18.54
N ALA A 210 -7.54 -17.68 17.76
CA ALA A 210 -7.89 -16.26 17.70
C ALA A 210 -8.29 -15.84 16.27
N VAL A 211 -9.62 -15.80 16.07
CA VAL A 211 -10.43 -15.02 15.11
C VAL A 211 -9.67 -14.28 13.99
N ASN A 212 -9.91 -14.74 12.74
CA ASN A 212 -9.88 -14.03 11.46
C ASN A 212 -9.09 -12.71 11.39
N GLY A 213 -7.78 -12.84 11.23
CA GLY A 213 -6.90 -11.80 10.72
C GLY A 213 -5.58 -12.45 10.34
N ARG A 214 -5.42 -12.82 9.06
CA ARG A 214 -4.17 -13.40 8.55
C ARG A 214 -3.12 -12.28 8.51
N TRP A 215 -2.31 -12.18 9.55
CA TRP A 215 -1.14 -11.30 9.56
C TRP A 215 0.01 -12.01 8.83
N GLU A 216 0.29 -11.60 7.58
CA GLU A 216 1.61 -11.86 7.02
C GLU A 216 2.59 -10.91 7.72
N VAL A 217 3.58 -11.49 8.39
CA VAL A 217 4.59 -10.75 9.15
C VAL A 217 5.36 -9.84 8.20
N ALA A 218 5.45 -8.55 8.54
CA ALA A 218 6.20 -7.55 7.78
C ALA A 218 7.61 -8.08 7.45
N ARG A 219 7.85 -8.34 6.16
CA ARG A 219 9.13 -8.87 5.66
C ARG A 219 10.27 -7.84 5.69
N GLU A 220 9.94 -6.59 6.00
CA GLU A 220 10.86 -5.47 6.12
C GLU A 220 10.38 -4.53 7.24
N VAL A 221 11.28 -4.21 8.17
CA VAL A 221 11.04 -3.19 9.20
C VAL A 221 12.01 -2.07 8.95
N MET A 222 11.52 -1.01 8.30
CA MET A 222 12.27 0.23 8.18
C MET A 222 11.91 1.12 9.37
N ILE A 223 12.85 1.27 10.30
CA ILE A 223 12.67 2.13 11.47
C ILE A 223 13.12 3.53 11.08
N PHE A 224 12.16 4.44 10.97
CA PHE A 224 12.42 5.86 10.80
C PHE A 224 12.19 6.57 12.14
N GLY A 225 13.28 7.04 12.75
CA GLY A 225 13.19 7.93 13.91
C GLY A 225 13.07 9.38 13.45
N SER A 226 11.86 9.94 13.43
CA SER A 226 11.70 11.41 13.32
C SER A 226 11.77 12.03 14.71
N GLY A 227 12.43 13.18 14.81
CA GLY A 227 12.52 13.90 16.07
C GLY A 227 11.17 14.50 16.43
N MET A 228 10.50 13.94 17.44
CA MET A 228 9.52 14.71 18.23
C MET A 228 10.32 15.68 19.09
N GLU A 229 10.18 16.97 18.81
CA GLU A 229 10.42 18.05 19.79
C GLU A 229 9.19 18.20 20.67
#